data_AF-A0A554JIX9-F1
#
_entry.id   AF-A0A554JIX9-F1
#
_cell.length_a   1.000
_cell.length_b   1.000
_cell.length_c   1.000
_cell.angle_alpha   90.00
_cell.angle_beta   90.00
_cell.angle_gamma   90.00
#
_symmetry.space_group_name_H-M   'P 1'
#
loop_
_entity.id
_entity.type
_entity.pdbx_description
1 polymer ?
#
loop_
_entity_poly.entity_id
_entity_poly.type
_entity_poly.pdbx_seq_one_letter_code
_entity_poly.pdbx_strand_id
1 'polypeptide(L)'
;SLDLSYHDLNPDRGLYYHLRQRGEVARIVSDEFIAYATEHPPSDTRAHARGMIVRALKNNGSGSRHVVPGIWGKIIIAPGTQAPDRSGSPSKINCVEESVPDPRRSYADLIDKLLARADR
;
A
#
# COMPACT_ATOMS: atom_id res chain seq x y z
N SER A 1 30.66 -11.28 -3.92
CA SER A 1 30.36 -12.09 -5.12
C SER A 1 29.76 -11.17 -6.16
N LEU A 2 30.09 -11.34 -7.44
CA LEU A 2 29.55 -10.54 -8.55
C LEU A 2 28.01 -10.63 -8.62
N ASP A 3 27.47 -11.82 -8.33
CA ASP A 3 26.04 -12.10 -8.27
C ASP A 3 25.31 -11.21 -7.25
N LEU A 4 25.85 -11.11 -6.03
CA LEU A 4 25.30 -10.22 -5.00
C LEU A 4 25.38 -8.74 -5.40
N SER A 5 26.49 -8.34 -6.04
CA SER A 5 26.65 -6.96 -6.53
C SER A 5 25.68 -6.60 -7.64
N TYR A 6 25.25 -7.58 -8.46
CA TYR A 6 24.22 -7.39 -9.47
C TYR A 6 22.84 -7.08 -8.85
N HIS A 7 22.53 -7.71 -7.71
CA HIS A 7 21.25 -7.54 -7.00
C HIS A 7 21.22 -6.40 -5.98
N ASP A 8 22.28 -5.60 -5.87
CA ASP A 8 22.30 -4.46 -4.97
C ASP A 8 21.38 -3.33 -5.46
N LEU A 9 20.40 -2.96 -4.63
CA LEU A 9 19.36 -1.99 -4.97
C LEU A 9 19.81 -0.52 -4.93
N ASN A 10 21.01 -0.22 -4.40
CA ASN A 10 21.51 1.14 -4.39
C ASN A 10 22.00 1.56 -5.79
N PRO A 11 21.43 2.62 -6.39
CA PRO A 11 21.76 3.08 -7.74
C PRO A 11 23.23 3.42 -8.00
N ASP A 12 23.95 3.87 -6.97
CA ASP A 12 25.34 4.35 -7.09
C ASP A 12 26.38 3.23 -7.01
N ARG A 13 25.98 2.03 -6.56
CA ARG A 13 26.89 0.89 -6.36
C ARG A 13 26.46 -0.40 -7.04
N GLY A 14 25.17 -0.59 -7.31
CA GLY A 14 24.66 -1.81 -7.90
C GLY A 14 25.15 -2.00 -9.34
N LEU A 15 25.65 -3.20 -9.63
CA LEU A 15 26.19 -3.52 -10.96
C LEU A 15 25.10 -3.45 -12.04
N TYR A 16 23.86 -3.85 -11.73
CA TYR A 16 22.72 -3.67 -12.63
C TYR A 16 22.57 -2.20 -13.07
N TYR A 17 22.63 -1.26 -12.14
CA TYR A 17 22.46 0.17 -12.44
C TYR A 17 23.61 0.74 -13.28
N HIS A 18 24.84 0.27 -13.05
CA HIS A 18 25.99 0.64 -13.89
C HIS A 18 25.84 0.15 -15.32
N LEU A 19 25.44 -1.11 -15.52
CA LEU A 19 25.20 -1.68 -16.84
C LEU A 19 24.03 -0.96 -17.54
N ARG A 20 22.98 -0.62 -16.78
CA ARG A 20 21.85 0.17 -17.26
C ARG A 20 22.28 1.55 -17.77
N GLN A 21 23.15 2.26 -17.04
CA GLN A 21 23.67 3.57 -17.46
C GLN A 21 24.50 3.51 -18.75
N ARG A 22 25.14 2.36 -19.03
CA ARG A 22 25.90 2.12 -20.27
C ARG A 22 25.04 1.68 -21.45
N GLY A 23 23.73 1.48 -21.26
CA GLY A 23 22.84 0.96 -22.30
C GLY A 23 22.95 -0.55 -22.54
N GLU A 24 23.58 -1.28 -21.62
CA GLU A 24 23.80 -2.74 -21.73
C GLU A 24 22.62 -3.56 -21.16
N VAL A 25 21.56 -2.89 -20.71
CA VAL A 25 20.36 -3.52 -20.14
C VAL A 25 19.11 -3.01 -20.87
N ALA A 26 18.37 -3.93 -21.48
CA ALA A 26 17.07 -3.62 -22.08
C ALA A 26 16.01 -3.32 -21.00
N ARG A 27 15.17 -2.32 -21.24
CA ARG A 27 14.07 -1.92 -20.34
C ARG A 27 12.72 -2.07 -21.02
N ILE A 28 11.72 -2.45 -20.23
CA ILE A 28 10.31 -2.54 -20.64
C ILE A 28 9.45 -1.41 -20.07
N VAL A 29 9.96 -0.65 -19.09
CA VAL A 29 9.27 0.47 -18.44
C VAL A 29 10.25 1.61 -18.18
N SER A 30 9.74 2.85 -18.21
CA SER A 30 10.51 4.07 -17.97
C SER A 30 10.65 4.38 -16.47
N ASP A 31 11.52 5.32 -16.10
CA ASP A 31 11.66 5.74 -14.70
C ASP A 31 10.43 6.51 -14.21
N GLU A 32 9.80 7.28 -15.10
CA GLU A 32 8.58 8.03 -14.80
C GLU A 32 7.43 7.08 -14.47
N PHE A 33 7.30 5.96 -15.20
CA PHE A 33 6.28 4.96 -14.91
C PHE A 33 6.53 4.25 -13.57
N ILE A 34 7.80 3.95 -13.24
CA ILE A 34 8.17 3.40 -11.94
C ILE A 34 7.82 4.39 -10.82
N ALA A 35 8.19 5.66 -10.97
CA ALA A 35 7.89 6.70 -9.99
C ALA A 35 6.37 6.85 -9.78
N TYR A 36 5.59 6.90 -10.87
CA TYR A 36 4.13 6.93 -10.82
C TYR A 36 3.55 5.75 -10.03
N ALA A 37 4.03 4.53 -10.31
CA ALA A 37 3.55 3.30 -9.68
C ALA A 37 3.87 3.22 -8.17
N THR A 38 4.82 4.01 -7.65
CA THR A 38 5.07 4.09 -6.20
C THR A 38 3.91 4.73 -5.43
N GLU A 39 3.14 5.61 -6.09
CA GLU A 39 2.02 6.33 -5.50
C GLU A 39 0.65 5.85 -6.00
N HIS A 40 0.61 5.23 -7.19
CA HIS A 40 -0.62 4.87 -7.88
C HIS A 40 -0.75 3.36 -8.00
N PRO A 41 -1.61 2.72 -7.19
CA PRO A 41 -1.86 1.28 -7.30
C PRO A 41 -2.55 0.94 -8.64
N PRO A 42 -2.38 -0.29 -9.15
CA PRO A 42 -3.05 -0.75 -10.37
C PRO A 42 -4.58 -0.77 -10.18
N SER A 43 -5.29 -0.07 -11.06
CA SER A 43 -6.72 0.28 -10.95
C SER A 43 -7.69 -0.89 -11.10
N ASP A 44 -7.25 -1.97 -11.74
CA ASP A 44 -8.03 -3.16 -12.08
C ASP A 44 -7.87 -4.31 -11.06
N THR A 45 -7.12 -4.07 -9.98
CA THR A 45 -6.90 -5.05 -8.92
C THR A 45 -7.33 -4.51 -7.56
N ARG A 46 -7.49 -5.42 -6.59
CA ARG A 46 -7.74 -5.10 -5.17
C ARG A 46 -6.76 -4.09 -4.54
N ALA A 47 -5.56 -3.91 -5.11
CA ALA A 47 -4.61 -2.92 -4.63
C ALA A 47 -5.16 -1.49 -4.76
N HIS A 48 -6.01 -1.23 -5.77
CA HIS A 48 -6.67 0.05 -5.97
C HIS A 48 -7.52 0.44 -4.77
N ALA A 49 -8.48 -0.42 -4.39
CA ALA A 49 -9.35 -0.22 -3.24
C ALA A 49 -8.55 0.06 -1.96
N ARG A 50 -7.52 -0.75 -1.73
CA ARG A 50 -6.65 -0.62 -0.55
C ARG A 50 -5.91 0.72 -0.53
N GLY A 51 -5.30 1.12 -1.64
CA GLY A 51 -4.58 2.37 -1.74
C GLY A 51 -5.49 3.59 -1.54
N MET A 52 -6.68 3.57 -2.13
CA MET A 52 -7.67 4.64 -1.96
C MET A 52 -8.11 4.81 -0.51
N ILE A 53 -8.35 3.71 0.22
CA ILE A 53 -8.73 3.75 1.63
C ILE A 53 -7.58 4.24 2.51
N VAL A 54 -6.35 3.74 2.29
CA VAL A 54 -5.17 4.22 3.02
C VAL A 54 -4.98 5.73 2.81
N ARG A 55 -5.15 6.22 1.57
CA ARG A 55 -5.05 7.65 1.26
C ARG A 55 -6.15 8.46 1.92
N ALA A 56 -7.40 7.99 1.87
CA ALA A 56 -8.53 8.67 2.50
C ALA A 56 -8.38 8.78 4.02
N LEU A 57 -7.93 7.72 4.70
CA LEU A 57 -7.70 7.75 6.15
C LEU A 57 -6.58 8.73 6.52
N LYS A 58 -5.50 8.77 5.74
CA LYS A 58 -4.40 9.73 5.93
C LYS A 58 -4.85 11.19 5.74
N ASN A 59 -5.67 11.46 4.73
CA ASN A 59 -6.06 12.82 4.35
C ASN A 59 -7.16 13.43 5.26
N ASN A 60 -8.09 12.62 5.75
CA ASN A 60 -9.24 13.11 6.53
C ASN A 60 -8.93 13.34 8.02
N GLY A 61 -7.65 13.32 8.43
CA GLY A 61 -7.25 13.61 9.80
C GLY A 61 -7.88 12.67 10.84
N SER A 62 -8.36 11.49 10.43
CA SER A 62 -9.03 10.53 11.32
C SER A 62 -8.00 10.00 12.31
N GLY A 63 -7.93 10.66 13.47
CA GLY A 63 -6.92 10.48 14.50
C GLY A 63 -6.48 9.03 14.65
N SER A 64 -5.23 8.78 14.29
CA SER A 64 -4.49 7.54 14.50
C SER A 64 -4.99 6.30 13.71
N ARG A 65 -6.14 6.30 13.01
CA ARG A 65 -6.64 5.08 12.36
C ARG A 65 -5.76 4.61 11.20
N HIS A 66 -5.59 3.30 11.06
CA HIS A 66 -4.79 2.72 9.98
C HIS A 66 -5.36 1.39 9.48
N VAL A 67 -5.03 1.06 8.22
CA VAL A 67 -5.30 -0.26 7.67
C VAL A 67 -4.30 -1.25 8.25
N VAL A 68 -4.80 -2.34 8.81
CA VAL A 68 -3.99 -3.39 9.41
C VAL A 68 -3.22 -4.15 8.32
N PRO A 69 -1.89 -4.29 8.43
CA PRO A 69 -1.11 -5.06 7.47
C PRO A 69 -1.34 -6.58 7.62
N GLY A 70 -0.95 -7.36 6.62
CA GLY A 70 -0.87 -8.83 6.75
C GLY A 70 -2.07 -9.63 6.26
N ILE A 71 -3.18 -9.00 5.85
CA ILE A 71 -4.33 -9.70 5.26
C ILE A 71 -4.67 -9.13 3.90
N TRP A 72 -4.58 -9.94 2.83
CA TRP A 72 -4.84 -9.49 1.44
C TRP A 72 -6.31 -9.55 1.02
N GLY A 73 -7.10 -10.45 1.63
CA GLY A 73 -8.50 -10.68 1.26
C GLY A 73 -9.52 -9.80 1.97
N LYS A 74 -9.08 -8.99 2.94
CA LYS A 74 -9.94 -8.14 3.77
C LYS A 74 -9.30 -6.77 3.95
N ILE A 75 -10.12 -5.78 4.28
CA ILE A 75 -9.68 -4.48 4.78
C ILE A 75 -10.13 -4.39 6.23
N ILE A 76 -9.15 -4.25 7.12
CA ILE A 76 -9.38 -4.09 8.54
C ILE A 76 -8.83 -2.72 8.93
N ILE A 77 -9.66 -1.89 9.54
CA ILE A 77 -9.28 -0.57 10.02
C ILE A 77 -9.26 -0.61 11.54
N ALA A 78 -8.11 -0.34 12.11
CA ALA A 78 -7.91 -0.25 13.55
C ALA A 78 -7.85 1.23 14.01
N PRO A 79 -8.33 1.55 15.22
CA PRO A 79 -8.10 2.85 15.85
C PRO A 79 -6.63 2.97 16.25
N GLY A 80 -5.98 4.12 16.04
CA GLY A 80 -4.53 4.16 16.31
C GLY A 80 -4.09 4.48 17.72
N THR A 81 -5.00 4.48 18.68
CA THR A 81 -4.60 4.27 20.08
C THR A 81 -4.27 2.79 20.35
N GLN A 82 -4.58 1.88 19.43
CA GLN A 82 -4.35 0.46 19.59
C GLN A 82 -2.97 0.09 19.04
N ALA A 83 -2.00 -0.08 19.93
CA ALA A 83 -0.73 -0.73 19.60
C ALA A 83 -1.02 -2.16 19.11
N PRO A 84 -0.30 -2.66 18.08
CA PRO A 84 -0.42 -4.06 17.68
C PRO A 84 -0.11 -4.94 18.90
N ASP A 85 -0.91 -5.98 19.14
CA ASP A 85 -0.57 -6.95 20.17
C ASP A 85 0.73 -7.69 19.81
N ARG A 86 1.26 -8.52 20.71
CA ARG A 86 2.52 -9.27 20.46
C ARG A 86 2.44 -10.24 19.27
N SER A 87 1.25 -10.51 18.74
CA SER A 87 1.02 -11.32 17.54
C SER A 87 0.89 -10.47 16.26
N GLY A 88 0.93 -9.14 16.37
CA GLY A 88 0.70 -8.21 15.26
C GLY A 88 -0.77 -8.06 14.88
N SER A 89 -1.68 -8.64 15.67
CA SER A 89 -3.12 -8.62 15.41
C SER A 89 -3.79 -7.59 16.34
N PRO A 90 -4.53 -6.60 15.82
CA PRO A 90 -5.25 -5.69 16.70
C PRO A 90 -6.35 -6.45 17.46
N SER A 91 -6.55 -6.13 18.73
CA SER A 91 -7.70 -6.66 19.47
C SER A 91 -8.99 -6.26 18.73
N LYS A 92 -9.80 -7.27 18.37
CA LYS A 92 -10.97 -7.14 17.48
C LYS A 92 -12.02 -6.13 17.94
N ILE A 93 -11.97 -5.73 19.21
CA ILE A 93 -13.03 -5.01 19.92
C ILE A 93 -13.41 -3.69 19.22
N ASN A 94 -12.48 -3.03 18.52
CA ASN A 94 -12.73 -1.75 17.85
C ASN A 94 -12.33 -1.73 16.37
N CYS A 95 -12.13 -2.89 15.74
CA CYS A 95 -11.76 -2.97 14.33
C CYS A 95 -12.99 -2.96 13.43
N VAL A 96 -12.94 -2.19 12.35
CA VAL A 96 -13.93 -2.28 11.27
C VAL A 96 -13.38 -3.22 10.21
N GLU A 97 -14.09 -4.32 9.96
CA GLU A 97 -13.76 -5.30 8.92
C GLU A 97 -14.72 -5.18 7.74
N GLU A 98 -14.18 -5.05 6.54
CA GLU A 98 -14.93 -5.08 5.30
C GLU A 98 -14.23 -6.00 4.29
N SER A 99 -15.01 -6.68 3.46
CA SER A 99 -14.46 -7.43 2.32
C SER A 99 -13.83 -6.46 1.32
N VAL A 100 -12.78 -6.90 0.63
CA VAL A 100 -12.20 -6.09 -0.44
C VAL A 100 -13.26 -5.92 -1.55
N PRO A 101 -13.66 -4.68 -1.88
CA PRO A 101 -14.63 -4.43 -2.92
C PRO A 101 -14.05 -4.76 -4.31
N ASP A 102 -14.94 -4.98 -5.28
CA ASP A 102 -14.57 -5.10 -6.69
C ASP A 102 -13.79 -3.84 -7.12
N PRO A 103 -12.59 -3.99 -7.71
CA PRO A 103 -11.72 -2.87 -7.99
C PRO A 103 -12.25 -1.89 -9.06
N ARG A 104 -13.28 -2.32 -9.81
CA ARG A 104 -13.93 -1.53 -10.87
C ARG A 104 -15.08 -0.66 -10.36
N ARG A 105 -15.46 -0.79 -9.09
CA ARG A 105 -16.56 -0.01 -8.48
C ARG A 105 -16.03 1.25 -7.80
N SER A 106 -16.91 2.23 -7.64
CA SER A 106 -16.62 3.40 -6.80
C SER A 106 -16.45 2.97 -5.34
N TYR A 107 -15.48 3.59 -4.66
CA TYR A 107 -15.24 3.39 -3.23
C TYR A 107 -15.74 4.55 -2.38
N ALA A 108 -16.37 5.58 -2.96
CA ALA A 108 -16.85 6.75 -2.22
C ALA A 108 -17.76 6.31 -1.06
N ASP A 109 -18.79 5.51 -1.34
CA ASP A 109 -19.71 4.99 -0.33
C ASP A 109 -19.00 4.16 0.75
N LEU A 110 -17.98 3.38 0.36
CA LEU A 110 -17.20 2.58 1.30
C LEU A 110 -16.35 3.49 2.20
N ILE A 111 -15.66 4.47 1.61
CA ILE A 111 -14.84 5.44 2.34
C ILE A 111 -15.72 6.24 3.29
N ASP A 112 -16.86 6.76 2.83
CA ASP A 112 -17.81 7.51 3.65
C ASP A 112 -18.37 6.65 4.78
N LYS A 113 -18.74 5.40 4.51
CA LYS A 113 -19.19 4.43 5.52
C LYS A 113 -18.11 4.17 6.58
N LEU A 114 -16.86 4.04 6.15
CA LEU A 114 -15.72 3.79 7.03
C LEU A 114 -15.37 5.01 7.87
N LEU A 115 -15.46 6.22 7.31
CA LEU A 115 -15.27 7.49 8.01
C LEU A 115 -16.43 7.78 8.99
N ALA A 116 -17.67 7.57 8.59
CA ALA A 116 -18.85 7.83 9.44
C ALA A 116 -18.98 6.87 10.63
N ARG A 117 -18.45 5.63 10.52
CA ARG A 117 -18.32 4.72 11.67
C ARG A 117 -17.14 5.07 12.58
N ALA A 118 -16.27 5.95 12.10
CA ALA A 118 -15.12 6.44 12.81
C ALA A 118 -15.45 7.67 13.70
N ASP A 119 -16.58 8.34 13.47
CA ASP A 119 -17.01 9.49 14.29
C ASP A 119 -18.00 9.12 15.41
N ARG A 120 -18.32 7.83 15.57
CA ARG A 120 -19.12 7.27 16.67
C ARG A 120 -18.24 6.52 17.65
#